data_AF-A0A4Q5TQ12-F1
#
_entry.id   AF-A0A4Q5TQ12-F1
#
_cell.length_a   1.000
_cell.length_b   1.000
_cell.length_c   1.000
_cell.angle_alpha   90.00
_cell.angle_beta   90.00
_cell.angle_gamma   90.00
#
_symmetry.space_group_name_H-M   'P 1'
#
loop_
_entity.id
_entity.type
_entity.pdbx_description
1 polymer ?
#
loop_
_entity_poly.entity_id
_entity_poly.type
_entity_poly.pdbx_seq_one_letter_code
_entity_poly.pdbx_strand_id
1 'polypeptide(L)' 'MPEQQLFEYAVIRFVPRVEREEFINIGVILYCKSLRFLEAKVTVDRSRLDCFCAGTDCDELERHLA' A
#
# COMPACT_ATOMS: atom_id res chain seq x y z
N MET A 1 24.91 -23.22 -1.16
CA MET A 1 24.06 -22.13 -0.63
C MET A 1 23.01 -21.86 -1.69
N PRO A 2 21.71 -21.86 -1.38
CA PRO A 2 20.71 -21.42 -2.37
C PRO A 2 21.08 -20.02 -2.83
N GLU A 3 20.98 -19.76 -4.13
CA GLU A 3 21.21 -18.41 -4.68
C GLU A 3 20.27 -17.42 -3.97
N GLN A 4 20.85 -16.41 -3.32
CA GLN A 4 20.05 -15.34 -2.71
C GLN A 4 19.47 -14.50 -3.85
N GLN A 5 18.15 -14.49 -3.96
CA GLN A 5 17.44 -13.64 -4.92
C GLN A 5 17.21 -12.28 -4.30
N LEU A 6 17.59 -11.22 -5.02
CA LEU A 6 17.34 -9.85 -4.59
C LEU A 6 15.86 -9.52 -4.78
N PHE A 7 15.20 -9.19 -3.68
CA PHE A 7 13.87 -8.60 -3.67
C PHE A 7 13.96 -7.13 -3.29
N GLU A 8 13.32 -6.29 -4.09
CA GLU A 8 13.15 -4.87 -3.83
C GLU A 8 11.68 -4.62 -3.51
N TYR A 9 11.40 -3.67 -2.61
CA TYR A 9 10.02 -3.34 -2.26
C TYR A 9 9.81 -1.83 -2.12
N ALA A 10 8.58 -1.41 -2.39
CA ALA A 10 8.10 -0.06 -2.14
C ALA A 10 6.80 -0.14 -1.33
N VAL A 11 6.61 0.79 -0.39
CA VAL A 11 5.39 0.85 0.44
C VAL A 11 4.41 1.83 -0.19
N ILE A 12 3.16 1.42 -0.33
CA ILE A 12 2.06 2.26 -0.78
C ILE A 12 1.47 2.95 0.45
N ARG A 13 1.48 4.28 0.44
CA ARG A 13 0.98 5.13 1.52
C ARG A 13 -0.25 5.90 1.06
N PHE A 14 -1.25 5.95 1.92
CA PHE A 14 -2.44 6.76 1.74
C PHE A 14 -2.36 7.99 2.63
N VAL A 15 -2.63 9.15 2.04
CA VAL A 15 -2.65 10.46 2.70
C VAL A 15 -4.10 10.95 2.65
N PRO A 16 -4.91 10.71 3.71
CA PRO A 16 -6.33 11.10 3.69
C PRO A 16 -6.54 12.61 3.71
N ARG A 17 -5.60 13.37 4.29
CA ARG A 17 -5.65 14.83 4.39
C ARG A 17 -4.25 15.39 4.20
N VAL A 18 -4.04 16.09 3.10
CA VAL A 18 -2.71 16.59 2.71
C VAL A 18 -2.21 17.62 3.72
N GLU A 19 -3.10 18.42 4.31
CA GLU A 19 -2.75 19.51 5.22
C GLU A 19 -2.19 19.01 6.56
N ARG A 20 -2.50 17.76 6.94
CA ARG A 20 -1.99 17.14 8.17
C ARG A 20 -0.63 16.47 7.95
N GLU A 21 -0.21 16.27 6.70
CA GLU A 21 1.00 15.53 6.32
C GLU A 21 1.08 14.12 6.93
N GLU A 22 -0.08 13.57 7.31
CA GLU A 22 -0.23 12.26 7.92
C GLU A 22 -0.45 11.21 6.85
N PHE A 23 0.15 10.03 7.04
CA PHE A 23 -0.02 8.91 6.13
C PHE A 23 -0.15 7.57 6.84
N ILE A 24 -0.79 6.63 6.16
CA ILE A 24 -0.90 5.24 6.61
C ILE A 24 -0.50 4.30 5.49
N ASN A 25 0.23 3.23 5.83
CA ASN A 25 0.61 2.20 4.87
C ASN A 25 -0.61 1.33 4.56
N ILE A 26 -0.94 1.22 3.26
CA ILE A 26 -2.08 0.43 2.78
C ILE A 26 -1.64 -0.73 1.88
N GLY A 27 -0.37 -0.78 1.46
CA GLY A 27 0.11 -1.84 0.59
C GLY A 27 1.60 -1.86 0.39
N VAL A 28 2.04 -2.84 -0.39
CA VAL A 28 3.44 -3.04 -0.77
C VAL A 28 3.52 -3.49 -2.22
N ILE A 29 4.53 -3.00 -2.93
CA ILE A 29 4.95 -3.50 -4.23
C ILE A 29 6.22 -4.31 -3.98
N LEU A 30 6.26 -5.54 -4.48
CA LEU A 30 7.41 -6.44 -4.39
C LEU A 30 7.91 -6.77 -5.80
N TYR A 31 9.20 -6.58 -6.03
CA TYR A 31 9.85 -6.78 -7.32
C TYR A 31 11.07 -7.69 -7.17
N CYS A 32 11.24 -8.63 -8.09
CA CYS A 32 12.45 -9.43 -8.22
C CYS A 32 12.76 -9.65 -9.71
N LYS A 33 13.87 -9.05 -10.17
CA LYS A 33 14.30 -9.13 -11.58
C LYS A 33 14.60 -10.55 -12.03
N SER A 34 15.32 -11.32 -11.20
CA SER A 34 15.76 -12.68 -11.55
C SER A 34 14.59 -13.64 -11.72
N LEU A 35 13.53 -13.46 -10.94
CA LEU A 35 12.30 -14.23 -11.04
C LEU A 35 11.29 -13.69 -12.06
N ARG A 36 11.55 -12.53 -12.68
CA ARG A 36 10.54 -11.77 -13.44
C ARG A 36 9.25 -11.57 -12.63
N PHE A 37 9.39 -11.35 -11.34
CA PHE A 37 8.29 -11.19 -10.41
C PHE A 37 8.04 -9.71 -10.15
N LEU A 38 6.79 -9.30 -10.29
CA LEU A 38 6.30 -7.98 -9.90
C LEU A 38 4.86 -8.14 -9.44
N GLU A 39 4.60 -7.82 -8.17
CA GLU A 39 3.25 -7.90 -7.60
C GLU A 39 3.04 -6.73 -6.65
N ALA A 40 1.82 -6.22 -6.61
CA ALA A 40 1.36 -5.27 -5.60
C ALA A 40 0.27 -5.92 -4.76
N LYS A 41 0.35 -5.78 -3.44
CA LYS A 41 -0.75 -6.12 -2.53
C LYS A 41 -1.18 -4.88 -1.79
N VAL A 42 -2.48 -4.59 -1.86
CA VAL A 42 -3.11 -3.46 -1.19
C VAL A 42 -4.31 -3.97 -0.42
N THR A 43 -4.48 -3.48 0.81
CA THR A 43 -5.62 -3.80 1.67
C THR A 43 -6.20 -2.49 2.21
N VAL A 44 -7.49 -2.28 1.94
CA VAL A 44 -8.25 -1.15 2.51
C VAL A 44 -8.95 -1.64 3.78
N ASP A 45 -8.28 -1.46 4.92
CA ASP A 45 -8.89 -1.72 6.23
C ASP A 45 -9.72 -0.51 6.65
N ARG A 46 -11.03 -0.60 6.39
CA ARG A 46 -11.99 0.48 6.64
C ARG A 46 -12.02 0.91 8.10
N SER A 47 -11.96 -0.03 9.05
CA SER A 47 -11.98 0.30 10.47
C SER A 47 -10.71 1.05 10.87
N ARG A 48 -9.55 0.63 10.37
CA ARG A 48 -8.28 1.28 10.66
C ARG A 48 -8.20 2.67 10.03
N LEU A 49 -8.70 2.83 8.81
CA LEU A 49 -8.73 4.11 8.11
C LEU A 49 -9.67 5.12 8.79
N ASP A 50 -10.86 4.68 9.21
CA ASP A 50 -11.79 5.56 9.92
C ASP A 50 -11.24 5.99 11.29
N CYS A 51 -10.57 5.08 12.02
CA CYS A 51 -9.86 5.44 13.26
C CYS A 51 -8.70 6.43 13.03
N PHE A 52 -8.01 6.35 11.89
CA PHE A 52 -6.89 7.23 11.55
C PHE A 52 -7.35 8.61 11.09
N CYS A 53 -8.36 8.65 10.23
CA CYS A 53 -8.99 9.87 9.76
C CYS A 53 -10.49 9.63 9.55
N ALA A 54 -11.28 10.07 10.53
CA ALA A 54 -12.73 9.94 10.50
C ALA A 54 -13.33 10.55 9.22
N GLY A 55 -14.25 9.80 8.60
CA GLY A 55 -14.90 10.20 7.36
C GLY A 55 -14.06 10.00 6.09
N THR A 56 -13.02 9.16 6.15
CA THR A 56 -12.30 8.71 4.94
C THR A 56 -13.26 7.94 4.02
N ASP A 57 -13.39 8.39 2.76
CA ASP A 57 -14.16 7.66 1.75
C ASP A 57 -13.39 6.42 1.27
N CYS A 58 -13.63 5.29 1.94
CA CYS A 58 -12.99 4.03 1.61
C CYS A 58 -13.48 3.46 0.26
N ASP A 59 -14.71 3.78 -0.15
CA ASP A 59 -15.24 3.30 -1.44
C ASP A 59 -14.55 4.01 -2.60
N GLU A 60 -14.26 5.31 -2.45
CA GLU A 60 -13.44 6.06 -3.40
C GLU A 60 -12.00 5.54 -3.46
N LEU A 61 -11.39 5.29 -2.30
CA LEU A 61 -10.04 4.72 -2.25
C LEU A 61 -9.98 3.36 -2.96
N GLU A 62 -10.94 2.46 -2.70
CA GLU A 62 -11.01 1.15 -3.36
C GLU A 62 -11.17 1.28 -4.88
N ARG A 63 -11.95 2.25 -5.37
CA ARG A 63 -12.10 2.50 -6.82
C ARG A 63 -10.79 2.95 -7.50
N HIS A 64 -9.92 3.65 -6.79
CA HIS A 64 -8.62 4.07 -7.34
C HIS A 64 -7.57 2.94 -7.36
N LEU A 65 -7.85 1.83 -6.69
CA LEU A 65 -6.94 0.68 -6.58
C LEU A 65 -7.29 -0.49 -7.52
N ALA A 66 -8.44 -0.41 -8.21
CA ALA A 66 -8.94 -1.39 -9.18
C ALA A 66 -8.50 -1.06 -10.61
#